data_AF-A0A519HGR4-F1
#
_entry.id   AF-A0A519HGR4-F1
#
_cell.length_a   1.000
_cell.length_b   1.000
_cell.length_c   1.000
_cell.angle_alpha   90.00
_cell.angle_beta   90.00
_cell.angle_gamma   90.00
#
_symmetry.space_group_name_H-M   'P 1'
#
loop_
_entity.id
_entity.type
_entity.pdbx_description
1 polymer ?
#
loop_
_entity_poly.entity_id
_entity_poly.type
_entity_poly.pdbx_seq_one_letter_code
_entity_poly.pdbx_strand_id
1 'polypeptide(L)'
;MPLARPRRTRRLSERAFIRTLQLVRLEGLESGEYEPMSSREEMYLRALRQGARVDIEDFVISPSLLLLESVERRAREADAAAGEPT
;
A
#
# COMPACT_ATOMS: atom_id res chain seq x y z
N MET A 1 -22.41 36.71 22.75
CA MET A 1 -22.35 35.31 22.25
C MET A 1 -21.18 35.20 21.29
N PRO A 2 -20.08 34.50 21.61
CA PRO A 2 -19.00 34.32 20.65
C PRO A 2 -19.45 33.33 19.57
N LEU A 3 -19.45 33.77 18.32
CA LEU A 3 -19.69 32.92 17.15
C LEU A 3 -18.54 31.91 17.07
N ALA A 4 -18.84 30.63 17.32
CA ALA A 4 -17.89 29.55 17.15
C ALA A 4 -17.35 29.58 15.71
N ARG A 5 -16.07 29.90 15.53
CA ARG A 5 -15.41 29.82 14.22
C ARG A 5 -15.52 28.38 13.72
N PRO A 6 -16.08 28.13 12.52
CA PRO A 6 -16.12 26.78 11.98
C PRO A 6 -14.69 26.25 11.85
N ARG A 7 -14.40 25.14 12.55
CA ARG A 7 -13.15 24.41 12.42
C ARG A 7 -13.03 23.98 10.96
N ARG A 8 -12.16 24.63 10.19
CA ARG A 8 -11.80 24.17 8.83
C ARG A 8 -11.26 22.74 8.96
N THR A 9 -12.04 21.76 8.52
CA THR A 9 -11.56 20.40 8.32
C THR A 9 -10.50 20.47 7.23
N ARG A 10 -9.23 20.31 7.62
CA ARG A 10 -8.10 20.33 6.70
C ARG A 10 -8.21 19.07 5.86
N ARG A 11 -8.75 19.18 4.64
CA ARG A 11 -8.82 18.06 3.69
C ARG A 11 -7.40 17.51 3.53
N LEU A 12 -7.23 16.22 3.78
CA LEU A 12 -5.96 15.55 3.52
C LEU A 12 -5.67 15.64 2.03
N SER A 13 -4.43 15.99 1.68
CA SER A 13 -3.99 15.85 0.30
C SER A 13 -4.06 14.37 -0.10
N GLU A 14 -4.40 14.10 -1.35
CA GLU A 14 -4.42 12.75 -1.92
C GLU A 14 -3.12 11.98 -1.61
N ARG A 15 -1.96 12.63 -1.74
CA ARG A 15 -0.66 12.03 -1.40
C ARG A 15 -0.58 11.55 0.06
N ALA A 16 -1.08 12.37 1.00
CA ALA A 16 -1.09 12.01 2.42
C ALA A 16 -2.05 10.86 2.68
N PHE A 17 -3.22 10.88 2.05
CA PHE A 17 -4.20 9.80 2.16
C PHE A 17 -3.65 8.47 1.62
N ILE A 18 -3.07 8.47 0.42
CA ILE A 18 -2.45 7.28 -0.19
C ILE A 18 -1.29 6.75 0.64
N ARG A 19 -0.45 7.64 1.18
CA ARG A 19 0.61 7.24 2.11
C ARG A 19 0.05 6.56 3.35
N THR A 20 -0.98 7.13 3.97
CA THR A 20 -1.62 6.54 5.15
C THR A 20 -2.17 5.15 4.85
N LEU A 21 -2.82 4.95 3.71
CA LEU A 21 -3.32 3.63 3.32
C LEU A 21 -2.19 2.61 3.14
N GLN A 22 -1.08 3.00 2.51
CA GLN A 22 0.08 2.12 2.36
C GLN A 22 0.66 1.70 3.71
N LEU A 23 0.82 2.64 4.65
CA LEU A 23 1.33 2.33 6.00
C LEU A 23 0.41 1.36 6.76
N VAL A 24 -0.90 1.62 6.76
CA VAL A 24 -1.88 0.73 7.42
C VAL A 24 -1.81 -0.68 6.84
N ARG A 25 -1.65 -0.81 5.51
CA ARG A 25 -1.49 -2.12 4.88
C ARG A 25 -0.21 -2.81 5.34
N LEU A 26 0.92 -2.12 5.31
CA LEU A 26 2.21 -2.68 5.72
C LEU A 26 2.20 -3.12 7.20
N GLU A 27 1.61 -2.33 8.10
CA GLU A 27 1.42 -2.72 9.51
C GLU A 27 0.54 -3.97 9.65
N GLY A 28 -0.54 -4.06 8.86
CA GLY A 28 -1.41 -5.24 8.86
C GLY A 28 -0.77 -6.50 8.25
N LEU A 29 0.29 -6.38 7.43
CA LEU A 29 1.07 -7.54 6.97
C LEU A 29 1.89 -8.14 8.11
N GLU A 30 2.44 -7.31 9.00
CA GLU A 30 3.23 -7.77 10.13
C GLU A 30 2.39 -8.57 11.13
N SER A 31 1.14 -8.15 11.36
CA SER A 31 0.18 -8.85 12.22
C SER A 31 -0.46 -10.07 11.56
N GLY A 32 -0.31 -10.25 10.24
CA GLY A 32 -1.00 -11.28 9.47
C GLY A 32 -2.49 -10.98 9.23
N GLU A 33 -2.94 -9.75 9.46
CA GLU A 33 -4.30 -9.30 9.17
C GLU A 33 -4.55 -9.21 7.65
N TYR A 34 -3.51 -8.87 6.88
CA TYR A 34 -3.59 -8.75 5.43
C TYR A 34 -2.65 -9.72 4.71
N GLU A 35 -3.10 -10.16 3.53
CA GLU A 35 -2.25 -10.80 2.54
C GLU A 35 -1.57 -9.74 1.65
N PRO A 36 -0.34 -9.99 1.19
CA PRO A 36 0.36 -9.08 0.30
C PRO A 36 -0.35 -9.02 -1.06
N MET A 37 -0.51 -7.81 -1.58
CA MET A 37 -1.21 -7.53 -2.84
C MET A 37 -0.31 -6.89 -3.90
N SER A 38 0.96 -6.67 -3.59
CA SER A 38 1.97 -6.21 -4.53
C SER A 38 3.35 -6.78 -4.19
N SER A 39 4.25 -6.79 -5.17
CA SER A 39 5.63 -7.25 -4.99
C SER A 39 6.39 -6.44 -3.92
N ARG A 40 6.01 -5.16 -3.72
CA ARG A 40 6.56 -4.32 -2.67
C ARG A 40 6.17 -4.83 -1.28
N GLU A 41 4.89 -5.17 -1.10
CA GLU A 41 4.37 -5.74 0.14
C GLU A 41 4.97 -7.12 0.43
N GLU A 42 5.14 -7.96 -0.60
CA GLU A 42 5.84 -9.24 -0.49
C GLU A 42 7.29 -9.06 -0.03
N MET A 43 7.99 -8.06 -0.58
CA MET A 43 9.37 -7.75 -0.21
C MET A 43 9.48 -7.29 1.25
N TYR A 44 8.57 -6.42 1.70
CA TYR A 44 8.49 -5.99 3.09
C TYR A 44 8.31 -7.18 4.03
N LEU A 45 7.30 -8.01 3.76
CA LEU A 45 6.98 -9.18 4.57
C LEU A 45 8.13 -10.20 4.59
N ARG A 46 8.82 -10.39 3.45
CA ARG A 46 10.03 -11.24 3.39
C ARG A 46 11.14 -10.67 4.27
N ALA A 47 11.39 -9.36 4.25
CA ALA A 47 12.42 -8.74 5.08
C ALA A 47 12.12 -8.92 6.58
N LEU A 48 10.86 -8.71 6.99
CA LEU A 48 10.43 -8.97 8.38
C LEU A 48 10.65 -10.43 8.79
N ARG A 49 10.26 -11.38 7.93
CA ARG A 49 10.42 -12.82 8.20
C ARG A 49 11.89 -13.25 8.30
N GLN A 50 12.82 -12.49 7.72
CA GLN A 50 14.26 -12.70 7.85
C GLN A 50 14.84 -12.08 9.12
N GLY A 51 14.02 -11.45 9.97
CA GLY A 51 14.47 -10.75 11.17
C GLY A 51 15.18 -9.43 10.86
N ALA A 52 15.03 -8.88 9.66
CA ALA A 52 15.62 -7.60 9.30
C ALA A 52 14.88 -6.47 10.01
N ARG A 53 15.66 -5.52 10.56
CA ARG A 53 15.10 -4.26 11.08
C ARG A 53 15.01 -3.26 9.93
N VAL A 54 13.83 -3.16 9.34
CA VAL A 54 13.56 -2.27 8.20
C VAL A 54 12.81 -1.02 8.63
N ASP A 55 13.02 0.09 7.92
CA ASP A 55 12.14 1.25 8.02
C ASP A 55 10.93 1.02 7.11
N ILE A 56 9.73 1.09 7.68
CA ILE A 56 8.47 0.91 6.94
C ILE A 56 8.29 1.98 5.85
N GLU A 57 8.87 3.17 6.04
CA GLU A 57 8.79 4.26 5.06
C GLU A 57 9.53 3.93 3.76
N ASP A 58 10.54 3.05 3.78
CA ASP A 58 11.27 2.61 2.58
C ASP A 58 10.39 1.78 1.63
N PHE A 59 9.23 1.32 2.12
CA PHE A 59 8.25 0.54 1.36
C PHE A 59 7.04 1.35 0.91
N VAL A 60 6.94 2.61 1.32
CA VAL A 60 5.92 3.55 0.84
C VAL A 60 6.37 4.15 -0.49
N ILE A 61 5.53 4.03 -1.52
CA ILE A 61 5.82 4.55 -2.86
C ILE A 61 4.91 5.72 -3.24
N SER A 62 5.34 6.45 -4.27
CA SER A 62 4.53 7.54 -4.82
C SER A 62 3.24 7.02 -5.45
N PRO A 63 2.17 7.84 -5.53
CA PRO A 63 0.91 7.44 -6.17
C PRO A 63 1.08 6.90 -7.59
N SER A 64 1.99 7.49 -8.38
CA SER A 64 2.26 7.04 -9.75
C SER A 64 2.87 5.64 -9.79
N LEU A 65 3.78 5.32 -8.87
CA LEU A 65 4.34 3.98 -8.77
C LEU A 65 3.31 2.96 -8.27
N LEU A 66 2.45 3.35 -7.34
CA LEU A 66 1.35 2.51 -6.87
C LEU A 66 0.38 2.16 -8.01
N LEU A 67 0.06 3.14 -8.86
CA LEU A 67 -0.74 2.90 -10.07
C LEU A 67 -0.04 1.93 -11.02
N LEU A 68 1.27 2.09 -11.23
CA LEU A 68 2.05 1.18 -12.08
C LEU A 68 2.02 -0.26 -11.55
N GLU A 69 2.24 -0.47 -10.26
CA GLU A 69 2.15 -1.82 -9.64
C GLU A 69 0.75 -2.44 -9.86
N SER A 70 -0.31 -1.64 -9.78
CA SER A 70 -1.68 -2.12 -10.03
C SER A 70 -1.93 -2.53 -11.49
N VAL A 71 -1.25 -1.87 -12.44
CA VAL A 71 -1.36 -2.19 -13.87
C VAL A 71 -0.57 -3.46 -14.16
N GLU A 72 0.66 -3.57 -13.65
CA GLU A 72 1.48 -4.77 -13.80
C GLU A 72 0.79 -6.01 -13.22
N ARG A 73 0.17 -5.88 -12.04
CA ARG A 73 -0.56 -7.00 -11.44
C ARG A 73 -1.73 -7.45 -12.31
N ARG A 74 -2.53 -6.51 -12.81
CA ARG A 74 -3.65 -6.82 -13.73
C ARG A 74 -3.16 -7.47 -15.02
N ALA A 75 -2.03 -7.04 -15.55
CA ALA A 75 -1.43 -7.68 -16.72
C ALA A 75 -1.05 -9.13 -16.42
N ARG A 76 -0.37 -9.40 -15.29
CA ARG A 76 -0.02 -10.77 -14.86
C ARG A 76 -1.25 -11.63 -14.61
N GLU A 77 -2.29 -11.09 -13.99
CA GLU A 77 -3.57 -11.78 -13.76
C GLU A 77 -4.26 -12.12 -15.09
N ALA A 78 -4.23 -11.21 -16.06
CA ALA A 78 -4.77 -11.43 -17.40
C ALA A 78 -3.97 -12.49 -18.17
N ASP A 79 -2.63 -12.46 -18.09
CA ASP A 79 -1.76 -13.45 -18.71
C ASP A 79 -1.97 -14.85 -18.08
N ALA A 80 -2.07 -14.92 -16.76
CA ALA A 80 -2.36 -16.17 -16.04
C ALA A 80 -3.76 -16.73 -16.36
N ALA A 81 -4.74 -15.86 -16.62
CA ALA A 81 -6.06 -16.27 -17.08
C ALA A 81 -6.08 -16.68 -18.57
N ALA A 82 -5.14 -16.19 -19.36
CA ALA A 82 -5.05 -16.41 -20.81
C ALA A 82 -4.23 -17.65 -21.21
N GLY A 83 -3.46 -18.26 -20.30
CA GLY A 83 -2.76 -19.53 -20.60
C GLY A 83 -2.49 -20.38 -19.36
N GLU A 84 -2.78 -21.68 -19.33
CA GLU A 84 -3.55 -22.53 -20.26
C GLU A 84 -3.85 -23.87 -19.55
N PRO A 85 -4.96 -24.57 -19.86
CA PRO A 85 -5.13 -25.99 -19.53
C PRO A 85 -4.02 -26.83 -20.17
N THR A 86 -3.27 -27.55 -19.32
CA THR A 86 -2.58 -28.80 -19.66
C THR A 86 -2.86 -29.82 -18.58
#